data_AF-A0A7Z8D0K7-F1
#
_entry.id   AF-A0A7Z8D0K7-F1
#
_cell.length_a   1.000
_cell.length_b   1.000
_cell.length_c   1.000
_cell.angle_alpha   90.00
_cell.angle_beta   90.00
_cell.angle_gamma   90.00
#
_symmetry.space_group_name_H-M   'P 1'
#
loop_
_entity.id
_entity.type
_entity.pdbx_description
1 polymer ?
#
loop_
_entity_poly.entity_id
_entity_poly.type
_entity_poly.pdbx_seq_one_letter_code
_entity_poly.pdbx_strand_id
1 'polypeptide(L)'
;MVIYYIYLVGMLVKGALISFLKKIFHGISEQQLIMTGLFVSFIFLLFQPTFYVGILCLSLFVSELNSELDEYVYNHVDLPKDFRLIAKARLTNIGSVINQLIMFTTLYIAALYTNTTVLNVLKAYHSQKESLDFLSVLNVTKNSILVIFVVYLYGLQKILRKVTTTNNE
;
A
#
# COMPACT_ATOMS: atom_id res chain seq x y z
N MET A 1 -16.54 -5.14 6.70
CA MET A 1 -17.23 -3.89 7.12
C MET A 1 -16.33 -2.96 7.92
N VAL A 2 -15.77 -3.38 9.07
CA VAL A 2 -14.91 -2.50 9.92
C VAL A 2 -13.72 -1.89 9.16
N ILE A 3 -13.01 -2.68 8.36
CA ILE A 3 -11.88 -2.21 7.54
C ILE A 3 -12.29 -1.08 6.58
N TYR A 4 -13.48 -1.18 5.98
CA TYR A 4 -13.97 -0.18 5.04
C TYR A 4 -14.26 1.16 5.75
N TYR A 5 -14.86 1.11 6.94
CA TYR A 5 -15.10 2.31 7.75
C TYR A 5 -13.78 2.99 8.16
N ILE A 6 -12.79 2.20 8.59
CA ILE A 6 -11.46 2.73 8.95
C ILE A 6 -10.82 3.44 7.76
N TYR A 7 -10.89 2.81 6.58
CA TYR A 7 -10.37 3.39 5.34
C TYR A 7 -11.07 4.72 4.99
N LEU A 8 -12.39 4.76 5.09
CA LEU A 8 -13.20 5.96 4.81
C LEU A 8 -12.88 7.08 5.79
N VAL A 9 -12.75 6.78 7.08
CA VAL A 9 -12.34 7.76 8.10
C VAL A 9 -10.97 8.34 7.77
N GLY A 10 -10.00 7.51 7.41
CA GLY A 10 -8.67 7.96 7.00
C GLY A 10 -8.71 8.90 5.79
N MET A 11 -9.53 8.60 4.78
CA MET A 11 -9.73 9.48 3.64
C MET A 11 -10.23 10.88 4.03
N LEU A 12 -11.17 10.96 4.97
CA LEU A 12 -11.78 12.23 5.39
C LEU A 12 -10.83 13.11 6.21
N VAL A 13 -10.01 12.50 7.07
CA VAL A 13 -9.16 13.23 8.02
C VAL A 13 -7.74 13.51 7.50
N LYS A 14 -7.39 13.07 6.30
CA LYS A 14 -6.03 13.17 5.73
C LYS A 14 -5.45 14.58 5.74
N GLY A 15 -6.20 15.59 5.29
CA GLY A 15 -5.68 16.96 5.14
C GLY A 15 -5.33 17.60 6.48
N ALA A 16 -6.17 17.39 7.49
CA ALA A 16 -5.91 17.87 8.84
C ALA A 16 -4.69 17.18 9.47
N LEU A 17 -4.57 15.86 9.28
CA LEU A 17 -3.48 15.08 9.86
C LEU A 17 -2.13 15.36 9.20
N ILE A 18 -2.07 15.48 7.88
CA ILE A 18 -0.83 15.77 7.15
C ILE A 18 -0.34 17.18 7.46
N SER A 19 -1.26 18.15 7.51
CA SER A 19 -0.95 19.52 7.93
C SER A 19 -0.40 19.55 9.36
N PHE A 20 -0.95 18.75 10.26
CA PHE A 20 -0.47 18.61 11.63
C PHE A 20 0.92 17.95 11.70
N LEU A 21 1.14 16.88 10.95
CA LEU A 21 2.42 16.18 10.88
C LEU A 21 3.54 17.07 10.32
N LYS A 22 3.26 17.87 9.29
CA LYS A 22 4.20 18.87 8.74
C LYS A 22 4.60 19.92 9.79
N LYS A 23 3.68 20.34 10.66
CA LYS A 23 3.96 21.26 11.78
C LYS A 23 4.81 20.64 12.89
N ILE A 24 4.72 19.33 13.08
CA ILE A 24 5.55 18.63 14.08
C ILE A 24 6.94 18.38 13.49
N PHE A 25 7.00 17.87 12.26
CA PHE A 25 8.23 17.49 11.58
C PHE A 25 8.73 18.61 10.66
N HIS A 26 9.18 19.71 11.28
CA HIS A 26 9.78 20.82 10.55
C HIS A 26 11.04 20.36 9.78
N GLY A 27 11.11 20.71 8.49
CA GLY A 27 12.28 20.45 7.64
C GLY A 27 12.22 19.15 6.82
N ILE A 28 11.17 18.35 6.94
CA ILE A 28 10.94 17.17 6.08
C ILE A 28 10.10 17.57 4.87
N SER A 29 10.52 17.15 3.66
CA SER A 29 9.70 17.38 2.46
C SER A 29 8.43 16.53 2.48
N GLU A 30 7.38 16.99 1.78
CA GLU A 30 6.09 16.26 1.69
C GLU A 30 6.26 14.83 1.19
N GLN A 31 7.06 14.63 0.14
CA GLN A 31 7.37 13.33 -0.41
C GLN A 31 8.06 12.41 0.62
N GLN A 32 8.98 12.95 1.42
CA GLN A 32 9.66 12.18 2.47
C GLN A 32 8.69 11.82 3.61
N LEU A 33 7.78 12.72 3.98
CA LEU A 33 6.75 12.47 4.99
C LEU A 33 5.79 11.36 4.53
N ILE A 34 5.30 11.44 3.30
CA ILE A 34 4.41 10.42 2.71
C ILE A 34 5.10 9.06 2.66
N MET A 35 6.34 9.00 2.16
CA MET A 35 7.08 7.73 2.07
C MET A 35 7.37 7.12 3.44
N THR A 36 7.72 7.95 4.43
CA THR A 36 7.93 7.49 5.81
C THR A 36 6.61 7.02 6.42
N GLY A 37 5.52 7.72 6.18
CA GLY A 37 4.18 7.36 6.61
C GLY A 37 3.71 6.02 6.05
N LEU A 38 3.91 5.80 4.74
CA LEU A 38 3.65 4.51 4.10
C LEU A 38 4.50 3.41 4.73
N PHE A 39 5.80 3.61 4.88
CA PHE A 39 6.70 2.64 5.50
C PHE A 39 6.25 2.22 6.90
N VAL A 40 5.94 3.19 7.76
CA VAL A 40 5.43 2.93 9.12
C VAL A 40 4.09 2.19 9.09
N SER A 41 3.21 2.54 8.14
CA SER A 41 1.92 1.86 7.97
C SER A 41 2.11 0.38 7.63
N PHE A 42 3.01 0.07 6.71
CA PHE A 42 3.34 -1.31 6.34
C PHE A 42 3.97 -2.10 7.51
N ILE A 43 4.79 -1.46 8.35
CA ILE A 43 5.29 -2.09 9.58
C ILE A 43 4.15 -2.44 10.53
N PHE A 44 3.19 -1.54 10.75
CA PHE A 44 2.04 -1.82 11.61
C PHE A 44 1.13 -2.92 11.06
N LEU A 45 1.06 -3.11 9.73
CA LEU A 45 0.31 -4.20 9.10
C LEU A 45 0.93 -5.58 9.35
N LEU A 46 2.22 -5.67 9.68
CA LEU A 46 2.89 -6.94 9.99
C LEU A 46 2.43 -7.53 11.32
N PHE A 47 2.06 -6.69 12.29
CA PHE A 47 1.69 -7.13 13.63
C PHE A 47 0.18 -7.09 13.82
N GLN A 48 -0.40 -8.22 14.24
CA GLN A 48 -1.84 -8.37 14.43
C GLN A 48 -2.46 -7.30 15.37
N PRO A 49 -1.85 -6.92 16.51
CA PRO A 49 -2.42 -5.91 17.41
C PRO A 49 -2.49 -4.50 16.80
N THR A 50 -1.56 -4.15 15.91
CA THR A 50 -1.48 -2.83 15.26
C THR A 50 -2.11 -2.80 13.88
N PHE A 51 -2.67 -3.92 13.41
CA PHE A 51 -3.15 -4.07 12.04
C PHE A 51 -4.15 -2.98 11.62
N TYR A 52 -5.13 -2.69 12.47
CA TYR A 52 -6.15 -1.66 12.18
C TYR A 52 -5.57 -0.23 12.17
N VAL A 53 -4.57 0.04 13.01
CA VAL A 53 -3.83 1.31 12.98
C VAL A 53 -3.03 1.41 11.68
N GLY A 54 -2.40 0.31 11.26
CA GLY A 54 -1.72 0.22 9.97
C GLY A 54 -2.65 0.51 8.79
N ILE A 55 -3.88 -0.03 8.79
CA ILE A 55 -4.90 0.27 7.76
C ILE A 55 -5.25 1.76 7.77
N LEU A 56 -5.49 2.34 8.94
CA LEU A 56 -5.83 3.76 9.07
C LEU A 56 -4.70 4.63 8.51
N CYS A 57 -3.47 4.43 8.97
CA CYS A 57 -2.30 5.17 8.48
C CYS A 57 -2.09 4.98 6.98
N LEU A 58 -2.21 3.75 6.47
CA LEU A 58 -2.06 3.47 5.04
C LEU A 58 -3.11 4.24 4.22
N SER A 59 -4.37 4.23 4.66
CA SER A 59 -5.46 4.91 3.98
C SER A 59 -5.24 6.42 3.90
N LEU A 60 -4.66 7.05 4.94
CA LEU A 60 -4.33 8.47 4.96
C LEU A 60 -3.33 8.83 3.86
N PHE A 61 -2.18 8.15 3.84
CA PHE A 61 -1.08 8.48 2.92
C PHE A 61 -1.37 8.07 1.47
N VAL A 62 -2.03 6.94 1.24
CA VAL A 62 -2.45 6.53 -0.11
C VAL A 62 -3.48 7.51 -0.68
N SER A 63 -4.38 8.01 0.17
CA SER A 63 -5.39 8.98 -0.27
C SER A 63 -4.79 10.35 -0.57
N GLU A 64 -3.69 10.71 0.08
CA GLU A 64 -2.95 11.93 -0.28
C GLU A 64 -2.28 11.79 -1.64
N LEU A 65 -1.56 10.68 -1.89
CA LEU A 65 -0.95 10.40 -3.18
C LEU A 65 -1.97 10.40 -4.33
N ASN A 66 -3.16 9.85 -4.08
CA ASN A 66 -4.24 9.88 -5.07
C ASN A 66 -4.73 11.32 -5.34
N SER A 67 -4.76 12.18 -4.31
CA SER A 67 -5.13 13.59 -4.49
C SER A 67 -4.06 14.39 -5.21
N GLU A 68 -2.78 14.18 -4.92
CA GLU A 68 -1.68 14.79 -5.69
C GLU A 68 -1.74 14.38 -7.17
N LEU A 69 -2.01 13.09 -7.43
CA LEU A 69 -2.16 12.59 -8.80
C LEU A 69 -3.38 13.17 -9.49
N ASP A 70 -4.51 13.28 -8.79
CA ASP A 70 -5.72 13.94 -9.30
C ASP A 70 -5.43 15.39 -9.66
N GLU A 71 -4.82 16.15 -8.74
CA GLU A 71 -4.45 17.54 -8.97
C GLU A 71 -3.56 17.69 -10.20
N TYR A 72 -2.54 16.82 -10.35
CA TYR A 72 -1.68 16.82 -11.51
C TYR A 72 -2.45 16.55 -12.81
N VAL A 73 -3.29 15.51 -12.82
CA VAL A 73 -4.10 15.09 -13.97
C VAL A 73 -5.12 16.16 -14.37
N TYR A 74 -5.67 16.92 -13.43
CA TYR A 74 -6.67 17.95 -13.73
C TYR A 74 -6.04 19.31 -14.07
N ASN A 75 -4.95 19.70 -13.39
CA ASN A 75 -4.40 21.06 -13.46
C ASN A 75 -3.23 21.24 -14.44
N HIS A 76 -2.51 20.17 -14.86
CA HIS A 76 -1.38 20.32 -15.80
C HIS A 76 -1.82 20.12 -17.26
N VAL A 77 -1.83 21.21 -18.03
CA VAL A 77 -2.56 21.42 -19.31
C VAL A 77 -1.83 20.83 -20.55
N ASP A 78 -0.71 20.13 -20.39
CA ASP A 78 0.13 19.72 -21.53
C ASP A 78 -0.54 18.71 -22.47
N LEU A 79 -1.57 17.99 -22.02
CA LEU A 79 -2.31 16.99 -22.78
C LEU A 79 -3.83 17.20 -22.66
N PRO A 80 -4.62 16.89 -23.70
CA PRO A 80 -6.08 16.98 -23.63
C PRO A 80 -6.63 16.09 -22.50
N LYS A 81 -7.68 16.57 -21.83
CA LYS A 81 -8.27 15.95 -20.65
C LYS A 81 -8.55 14.44 -20.80
N ASP A 82 -9.04 14.03 -21.97
CA ASP A 82 -9.38 12.63 -22.25
C ASP A 82 -8.15 11.71 -22.24
N PHE A 83 -7.04 12.17 -22.81
CA PHE A 83 -5.78 11.41 -22.79
C PHE A 83 -5.24 11.25 -21.37
N ARG A 84 -5.34 12.28 -20.52
CA ARG A 84 -4.91 12.23 -19.11
C ARG A 84 -5.75 11.24 -18.29
N LEU A 85 -7.06 11.24 -18.49
CA LEU A 85 -7.97 10.29 -17.82
C LEU A 85 -7.72 8.85 -18.27
N ILE A 86 -7.50 8.63 -19.57
CA ILE A 86 -7.16 7.30 -20.12
C ILE A 86 -5.81 6.82 -19.57
N ALA A 87 -4.80 7.69 -19.50
CA ALA A 87 -3.50 7.34 -18.94
C ALA A 87 -3.60 6.94 -17.47
N LYS A 88 -4.34 7.69 -16.65
CA LYS A 88 -4.60 7.35 -15.24
C LYS A 88 -5.31 6.00 -15.11
N ALA A 89 -6.34 5.76 -15.93
CA ALA A 89 -7.06 4.49 -15.92
C ALA A 89 -6.15 3.32 -16.31
N ARG A 90 -5.28 3.50 -17.31
CA ARG A 90 -4.31 2.48 -17.73
C ARG A 90 -3.28 2.17 -16.65
N LEU A 91 -2.70 3.20 -16.02
CA LEU A 91 -1.75 3.03 -14.91
C LEU A 91 -2.37 2.24 -13.76
N THR A 92 -3.61 2.57 -13.40
CA THR A 92 -4.35 1.87 -12.35
C THR A 92 -4.64 0.42 -12.72
N ASN A 93 -5.05 0.16 -13.97
CA ASN A 93 -5.33 -1.19 -14.46
C ASN A 93 -4.06 -2.06 -14.52
N ILE A 94 -2.94 -1.52 -15.00
CA ILE A 94 -1.65 -2.23 -15.01
C ILE A 94 -1.23 -2.58 -13.58
N GLY A 95 -1.38 -1.63 -12.65
CA GLY A 95 -1.13 -1.87 -11.22
C GLY A 95 -1.97 -3.03 -10.66
N SER A 96 -3.25 -3.10 -11.02
CA SER A 96 -4.14 -4.19 -10.60
C SER A 96 -3.69 -5.55 -11.13
N VAL A 97 -3.33 -5.64 -12.42
CA VAL A 97 -2.88 -6.90 -13.04
C VAL A 97 -1.58 -7.39 -12.41
N ILE A 98 -0.61 -6.49 -12.23
CA ILE A 98 0.66 -6.81 -11.56
C ILE A 98 0.41 -7.28 -10.13
N ASN A 99 -0.44 -6.58 -9.38
CA ASN A 99 -0.77 -6.95 -8.00
C ASN A 99 -1.42 -8.33 -7.91
N GLN A 100 -2.36 -8.65 -8.81
CA GLN A 100 -2.98 -9.98 -8.88
C GLN A 100 -1.94 -11.06 -9.17
N LEU A 101 -1.03 -10.82 -10.11
CA LEU A 101 0.04 -11.76 -10.46
C LEU A 101 0.96 -12.03 -9.26
N ILE A 102 1.39 -10.98 -8.56
CA ILE A 102 2.22 -11.10 -7.35
C ILE A 102 1.48 -11.89 -6.27
N MET A 103 0.22 -11.54 -6.01
CA MET A 103 -0.60 -12.19 -4.97
C MET A 103 -0.79 -13.68 -5.24
N PHE A 104 -1.16 -14.06 -6.45
CA PHE A 104 -1.34 -15.47 -6.81
C PHE A 104 -0.03 -16.26 -6.75
N THR A 105 1.07 -15.65 -7.20
CA THR A 105 2.39 -16.29 -7.14
C THR A 105 2.82 -16.51 -5.70
N THR A 106 2.67 -15.50 -4.82
CA THR A 106 3.00 -15.65 -3.40
C THR A 106 2.10 -16.67 -2.71
N LEU A 107 0.80 -16.70 -3.01
CA LEU A 107 -0.12 -17.70 -2.49
C LEU A 107 0.30 -19.13 -2.87
N TYR A 108 0.72 -19.32 -4.12
CA TYR A 108 1.20 -20.61 -4.61
C TYR A 108 2.45 -21.06 -3.86
N ILE A 109 3.43 -20.17 -3.69
CA ILE A 109 4.66 -20.45 -2.94
C ILE A 109 4.34 -20.76 -1.47
N ALA A 110 3.43 -19.99 -0.84
CA ALA A 110 3.00 -20.21 0.53
C ALA A 110 2.31 -21.57 0.71
N ALA A 111 1.47 -21.98 -0.23
CA ALA A 111 0.82 -23.29 -0.20
C ALA A 111 1.85 -24.43 -0.27
N LEU A 112 2.86 -24.32 -1.14
CA LEU A 112 3.97 -25.27 -1.19
C LEU A 112 4.74 -25.33 0.13
N TYR A 113 5.02 -24.17 0.74
CA TYR A 113 5.74 -24.08 2.00
C TYR A 113 5.00 -24.74 3.17
N THR A 114 3.67 -24.65 3.20
CA THR A 114 2.83 -25.28 4.23
C THR A 114 2.40 -26.71 3.88
N ASN A 115 3.02 -27.35 2.87
CA ASN A 115 2.68 -28.69 2.40
C ASN A 115 1.19 -28.87 2.00
N THR A 116 0.56 -27.82 1.46
CA THR A 116 -0.81 -27.89 0.96
C THR A 116 -0.89 -27.52 -0.52
N THR A 117 -2.05 -27.75 -1.15
CA THR A 117 -2.26 -27.35 -2.55
C THR A 117 -3.11 -26.08 -2.63
N VAL A 118 -2.86 -25.24 -3.63
CA VAL A 118 -3.69 -24.06 -3.91
C VAL A 118 -5.17 -24.45 -4.09
N LEU A 119 -5.44 -25.61 -4.71
CA LEU A 119 -6.80 -26.13 -4.85
C LEU A 119 -7.49 -26.37 -3.49
N ASN A 120 -6.76 -26.90 -2.50
CA ASN A 120 -7.29 -27.11 -1.16
C ASN A 120 -7.53 -25.79 -0.42
N VAL A 121 -6.67 -24.79 -0.64
CA VAL A 121 -6.86 -23.44 -0.10
C VAL A 121 -8.11 -22.79 -0.69
N LEU A 122 -8.33 -22.90 -2.01
CA LEU A 122 -9.55 -22.40 -2.65
C LEU A 122 -10.81 -23.14 -2.17
N LYS A 123 -10.74 -24.47 -1.99
CA LYS A 123 -11.85 -25.26 -1.45
C LYS A 123 -12.18 -24.86 -0.01
N ALA A 124 -11.17 -24.62 0.82
CA ALA A 124 -11.35 -24.12 2.18
C ALA A 124 -11.99 -22.72 2.20
N TYR A 125 -11.52 -21.82 1.31
CA TYR A 125 -12.09 -20.49 1.11
C TYR A 125 -13.57 -20.55 0.72
N HIS A 126 -13.91 -21.43 -0.24
CA HIS A 126 -15.28 -21.59 -0.72
C HIS A 126 -16.21 -22.24 0.32
N SER A 127 -15.71 -23.22 1.06
CA SER A 127 -16.49 -23.95 2.07
C SER A 127 -16.60 -23.22 3.41
N GLN A 128 -15.97 -22.05 3.57
CA GLN A 128 -15.86 -21.28 4.82
C GLN A 128 -15.32 -22.13 5.99
N LYS A 129 -14.60 -23.21 5.71
CA LYS A 129 -13.97 -24.04 6.73
C LYS A 129 -12.59 -23.49 7.03
N GLU A 130 -12.46 -22.86 8.20
CA GLU A 130 -11.18 -22.41 8.72
C GLU A 130 -10.37 -23.64 9.19
N SER A 131 -9.61 -24.25 8.27
CA SER A 131 -8.56 -25.19 8.67
C SER A 131 -7.30 -24.43 9.07
N LEU A 132 -6.51 -24.99 9.99
CA LEU A 132 -5.25 -24.38 10.43
C LEU A 132 -4.27 -24.19 9.26
N ASP A 133 -4.24 -25.13 8.31
CA ASP A 133 -3.42 -25.05 7.10
C ASP A 133 -3.83 -23.86 6.22
N PHE A 134 -5.13 -23.62 6.08
CA PHE A 134 -5.66 -22.49 5.32
C PHE A 134 -5.26 -21.14 5.96
N LEU A 135 -5.42 -21.01 7.28
CA LEU A 135 -5.01 -19.80 8.00
C LEU A 135 -3.48 -19.59 7.95
N SER A 136 -2.71 -20.67 8.00
CA SER A 136 -1.25 -20.63 7.87
C SER A 136 -0.82 -20.10 6.50
N VAL A 137 -1.39 -20.64 5.40
CA VAL A 137 -1.10 -20.17 4.04
C VAL A 137 -1.43 -18.69 3.87
N LEU A 138 -2.60 -18.25 4.37
CA LEU A 138 -3.00 -16.84 4.27
C LEU A 138 -2.05 -15.92 5.06
N ASN A 139 -1.65 -16.33 6.26
CA ASN A 139 -0.71 -15.55 7.06
C ASN A 139 0.68 -15.48 6.43
N VAL A 140 1.20 -16.59 5.91
CA VAL A 140 2.47 -16.62 5.18
C VAL A 140 2.38 -15.71 3.96
N THR A 141 1.33 -15.84 3.16
CA THR A 141 1.11 -15.01 1.96
C THR A 141 1.08 -13.52 2.31
N LYS A 142 0.26 -13.14 3.30
CA LYS A 142 0.14 -11.76 3.79
C LYS A 142 1.50 -11.22 4.23
N ASN A 143 2.19 -11.93 5.11
CA ASN A 143 3.44 -11.47 5.70
C ASN A 143 4.57 -11.39 4.66
N SER A 144 4.66 -12.35 3.73
CA SER A 144 5.64 -12.32 2.65
C SER A 144 5.47 -11.08 1.76
N ILE A 145 4.24 -10.75 1.35
CA ILE A 145 3.98 -9.56 0.54
C ILE A 145 4.34 -8.29 1.31
N LEU A 146 3.92 -8.18 2.57
CA LEU A 146 4.22 -7.02 3.40
C LEU A 146 5.73 -6.83 3.58
N VAL A 147 6.49 -7.90 3.83
CA VAL A 147 7.96 -7.84 3.96
C VAL A 147 8.61 -7.36 2.66
N ILE A 148 8.20 -7.90 1.51
CA ILE A 148 8.70 -7.45 0.19
C ILE A 148 8.44 -5.96 0.00
N PHE A 149 7.24 -5.48 0.33
CA PHE A 149 6.89 -4.06 0.23
C PHE A 149 7.70 -3.18 1.19
N VAL A 150 7.93 -3.63 2.43
CA VAL A 150 8.76 -2.90 3.40
C VAL A 150 10.20 -2.75 2.89
N VAL A 151 10.79 -3.82 2.35
CA VAL A 151 12.15 -3.79 1.79
C VAL A 151 12.22 -2.85 0.57
N TYR A 152 11.22 -2.91 -0.31
CA TYR A 152 11.12 -2.02 -1.47
C TYR A 152 11.04 -0.55 -1.05
N LEU A 153 10.16 -0.22 -0.11
CA LEU A 153 9.99 1.15 0.40
C LEU A 153 11.26 1.66 1.10
N TYR A 154 11.94 0.81 1.86
CA TYR A 154 13.23 1.15 2.47
C TYR A 154 14.29 1.50 1.43
N GLY A 155 14.39 0.71 0.35
CA GLY A 155 15.28 0.98 -0.78
C GLY A 155 14.97 2.32 -1.45
N LEU A 156 13.69 2.59 -1.74
CA LEU A 156 13.25 3.86 -2.32
C LEU A 156 13.56 5.05 -1.41
N GLN A 157 13.31 4.94 -0.11
CA GLN A 157 13.57 6.02 0.84
C GLN A 157 15.06 6.37 0.88
N LYS A 158 15.93 5.37 0.82
CA LYS A 158 17.39 5.56 0.74
C LYS A 158 17.80 6.31 -0.54
N ILE A 159 17.19 5.97 -1.68
CA ILE A 159 17.45 6.65 -2.96
C ILE A 159 16.96 8.10 -2.90
N LEU A 160 15.73 8.34 -2.43
CA LEU A 160 15.14 9.68 -2.32
C LEU A 160 15.98 10.60 -1.45
N ARG A 161 16.42 10.13 -0.28
CA ARG A 161 17.30 10.91 0.60
C ARG A 161 18.59 11.32 -0.11
N LYS A 162 19.20 10.41 -0.88
CA LYS A 162 20.42 10.68 -1.65
C LYS A 162 20.20 11.76 -2.72
N VAL A 163 19.08 11.71 -3.44
CA VAL A 163 18.74 12.71 -4.48
C VAL A 163 18.48 14.08 -3.86
N THR A 164 17.77 14.15 -2.73
CA THR A 164 17.51 15.43 -2.06
C THR A 164 18.79 16.08 -1.51
N THR A 165 19.77 15.29 -1.06
CA THR A 165 21.07 15.83 -0.60
C THR A 165 21.92 16.38 -1.74
N THR A 166 21.90 15.76 -2.93
CA THR A 166 22.70 16.21 -4.08
C THR A 166 22.17 17.50 -4.72
N ASN A 167 20.86 17.78 -4.63
CA ASN A 167 20.28 19.00 -5.19
C ASN A 167 20.45 20.25 -4.29
N ASN A 168 20.98 20.08 -3.08
CA ASN A 168 21.20 21.17 -2.12
C ASN A 168 22.70 21.54 -1.97
N GLU A 169 23.57 20.96 -2.80
CA GLU A 169 24.99 21.33 -2.97
C GLU A 169 25.16 22.15 -4.26
#